data_AF-A0A7X8Z5Y6-F1
#
_entry.id   AF-A0A7X8Z5Y6-F1
#
_cell.length_a   1.000
_cell.length_b   1.000
_cell.length_c   1.000
_cell.angle_alpha   90.00
_cell.angle_beta   90.00
_cell.angle_gamma   90.00
#
_symmetry.space_group_name_H-M   'P 1'
#
loop_
_entity.id
_entity.type
_entity.pdbx_description
1 polymer ?
#
loop_
_entity_poly.entity_id
_entity_poly.type
_entity_poly.pdbx_seq_one_letter_code
_entity_poly.pdbx_strand_id
1 'polypeptide(L)'
;PYLFRKIKFTTRESLGFGPIDLPVRTMETCAFWLQPGLELLNLLKELGRDPMEGLLGVANVLIEVLPLRVMTDPGDLGATVDLANTGRPAIFLYDKYPGGVGFAQRIYEMVEEIFQDALKLIAACTCEDGCPSCVGSPVPPFSQLDPETTPRGRIPDKEAALVILHDLLEMEPYIPKRPKRELSSAGGETRGEAGSGEEDEAPPFIPLPEKIESRIRRQLKGLQEKTEKMRR
;
A
#
# COMPACT_ATOMS: atom_id res chain seq x y z
N PRO A 1 3.26 -9.38 -20.44
CA PRO A 1 2.59 -8.53 -21.46
C PRO A 1 1.51 -7.70 -20.77
N TYR A 2 1.57 -6.38 -20.90
CA TYR A 2 0.54 -5.50 -20.35
C TYR A 2 -0.72 -5.53 -21.24
N LEU A 3 -1.90 -5.36 -20.64
CA LEU A 3 -3.19 -5.39 -21.34
C LEU A 3 -3.95 -4.10 -21.05
N PHE A 4 -4.67 -3.58 -22.03
CA PHE A 4 -5.66 -2.52 -21.80
C PHE A 4 -7.07 -3.11 -21.78
N ARG A 5 -7.96 -2.54 -20.97
CA ARG A 5 -9.37 -2.91 -20.87
C ARG A 5 -10.22 -2.00 -21.75
N LYS A 6 -11.06 -2.57 -22.62
CA LYS A 6 -12.06 -1.84 -23.41
C LYS A 6 -13.33 -1.73 -22.57
N ILE A 7 -13.76 -0.51 -22.27
CA ILE A 7 -14.96 -0.25 -21.46
C ILE A 7 -15.98 0.47 -22.34
N LYS A 8 -17.21 -0.04 -22.39
CA LYS A 8 -18.31 0.61 -23.11
C LYS A 8 -18.65 1.93 -22.44
N PHE A 9 -18.59 3.05 -23.17
CA PHE A 9 -18.72 4.39 -22.58
C PHE A 9 -20.04 4.59 -21.80
N THR A 10 -21.16 4.12 -22.34
CA THR A 10 -22.48 4.32 -21.73
C THR A 10 -22.74 3.41 -20.54
N THR A 11 -22.49 2.11 -20.67
CA THR A 11 -22.87 1.10 -19.66
C THR A 11 -21.74 0.77 -18.69
N ARG A 12 -20.51 1.26 -18.96
CA ARG A 12 -19.28 0.91 -18.23
C ARG A 12 -18.97 -0.59 -18.18
N GLU A 13 -19.59 -1.37 -19.06
CA GLU A 13 -19.35 -2.80 -19.18
C GLU A 13 -17.99 -3.07 -19.83
N SER A 14 -17.27 -4.09 -19.33
CA SER A 14 -16.03 -4.55 -19.95
C SER A 14 -16.33 -5.30 -21.25
N LEU A 15 -15.87 -4.76 -22.38
CA LEU A 15 -16.06 -5.34 -23.71
C LEU A 15 -14.95 -6.33 -24.09
N GLY A 16 -13.85 -6.34 -23.33
CA GLY A 16 -12.70 -7.23 -23.54
C GLY A 16 -11.37 -6.57 -23.26
N PHE A 17 -10.29 -7.30 -23.53
CA PHE A 17 -8.91 -6.86 -23.32
C PHE A 17 -8.12 -6.91 -24.62
N GLY A 18 -7.13 -6.03 -24.76
CA GLY A 18 -6.20 -6.02 -25.89
C GLY A 18 -4.75 -5.95 -25.40
N PRO A 19 -3.78 -6.52 -26.15
CA PRO A 19 -2.37 -6.45 -25.78
C PRO A 19 -1.82 -5.04 -25.98
N ILE A 20 -0.90 -4.65 -25.10
CA ILE A 20 -0.07 -3.46 -25.22
C ILE A 20 1.34 -3.93 -25.54
N ASP A 21 1.80 -3.62 -26.76
CA ASP A 21 3.18 -3.81 -27.19
C ASP A 21 3.86 -2.44 -27.28
N LEU A 22 4.38 -2.00 -26.14
CA LEU A 22 5.14 -0.76 -26.01
C LEU A 22 6.48 -1.07 -25.35
N PRO A 23 7.56 -0.37 -25.73
CA PRO A 23 8.84 -0.53 -25.06
C PRO A 23 8.73 -0.09 -23.60
N VAL A 24 9.44 -0.80 -22.71
CA VAL A 24 9.57 -0.40 -21.30
C VAL A 24 10.25 0.97 -21.26
N ARG A 25 9.64 1.92 -20.54
CA ARG A 25 10.25 3.23 -20.28
C ARG A 25 10.91 3.17 -18.91
N THR A 26 12.20 3.43 -18.88
CA THR A 26 12.99 3.54 -17.65
C THR A 26 13.40 4.99 -17.46
N MET A 27 13.33 5.48 -16.23
CA MET A 27 13.82 6.79 -15.85
C MET A 27 14.95 6.61 -14.85
N GLU A 28 16.14 7.09 -15.21
CA GLU A 28 17.26 7.17 -14.28
C GLU A 28 17.07 8.41 -13.42
N THR A 29 17.06 8.26 -12.10
CA THR A 29 16.86 9.35 -11.14
C THR A 29 17.58 9.05 -9.83
N CYS A 30 17.62 10.04 -8.94
CA CYS A 30 18.13 9.89 -7.59
C CYS A 30 16.99 9.55 -6.62
N ALA A 31 17.29 8.74 -5.62
CA ALA A 31 16.35 8.35 -4.58
C ALA A 31 17.02 8.34 -3.20
N PHE A 32 16.28 8.77 -2.19
CA PHE A 32 16.51 8.47 -0.80
C PHE A 32 15.74 7.20 -0.44
N TRP A 33 16.33 6.30 0.35
CA TRP A 33 15.59 5.16 0.87
C TRP A 33 15.88 4.93 2.35
N LEU A 34 14.90 4.37 3.02
CA LEU A 34 14.98 3.99 4.41
C LEU A 34 14.52 2.54 4.58
N GLN A 35 15.38 1.74 5.18
CA GLN A 35 15.11 0.34 5.47
C GLN A 35 15.04 0.15 7.00
N PRO A 36 13.87 -0.20 7.57
CA PRO A 36 13.74 -0.52 8.98
C PRO A 36 14.57 -1.75 9.39
N GLY A 37 14.93 -1.79 10.68
CA GLY A 37 15.55 -2.95 11.30
C GLY A 37 14.66 -4.19 11.25
N LEU A 38 15.27 -5.37 11.20
CA LEU A 38 14.50 -6.63 11.20
C LEU A 38 13.74 -6.84 12.52
N GLU A 39 14.30 -6.34 13.61
CA GLU A 39 13.71 -6.37 14.96
C GLU A 39 12.37 -5.61 14.98
N LEU A 40 12.33 -4.39 14.44
CA LEU A 40 11.11 -3.61 14.29
C LEU A 40 10.05 -4.33 13.45
N LEU A 41 10.45 -4.91 12.33
CA LEU A 41 9.52 -5.65 11.45
C LEU A 41 8.92 -6.88 12.16
N ASN A 42 9.68 -7.54 13.03
CA ASN A 42 9.19 -8.67 13.83
C ASN A 42 8.29 -8.18 14.97
N LEU A 43 8.68 -7.12 15.66
CA LEU A 43 7.87 -6.49 16.72
C LEU A 43 6.48 -6.11 16.20
N LEU A 44 6.39 -5.49 15.03
CA LEU A 44 5.10 -5.16 14.40
C LEU A 44 4.23 -6.40 14.18
N LYS A 45 4.82 -7.51 13.73
CA LYS A 45 4.09 -8.77 13.55
C LYS A 45 3.62 -9.36 14.87
N GLU A 46 4.45 -9.30 15.90
CA GLU A 46 4.10 -9.74 17.26
C GLU A 46 2.95 -8.91 17.85
N LEU A 47 2.90 -7.62 17.52
CA LEU A 47 1.80 -6.71 17.85
C LEU A 47 0.55 -6.92 16.97
N GLY A 48 0.54 -7.92 16.07
CA GLY A 48 -0.57 -8.21 15.17
C GLY A 48 -0.78 -7.16 14.07
N ARG A 49 0.27 -6.37 13.76
CA ARG A 49 0.25 -5.27 12.78
C ARG A 49 1.02 -5.68 11.53
N ASP A 50 0.63 -5.13 10.39
CA ASP A 50 1.30 -5.41 9.12
C ASP A 50 2.39 -4.34 8.87
N PRO A 51 3.68 -4.71 8.82
CA PRO A 51 4.74 -3.76 8.54
C PRO A 51 4.60 -3.04 7.20
N MET A 52 4.05 -3.70 6.17
CA MET A 52 3.87 -3.10 4.85
C MET A 52 2.86 -1.96 4.88
N GLU A 53 1.76 -2.14 5.61
CA GLU A 53 0.75 -1.08 5.80
C GLU A 53 1.33 0.08 6.60
N GLY A 54 2.11 -0.18 7.65
CA GLY A 54 2.77 0.87 8.41
C GLY A 54 3.73 1.69 7.54
N LEU A 55 4.60 1.02 6.76
CA LEU A 55 5.53 1.69 5.85
C LEU A 55 4.82 2.47 4.75
N LEU A 56 3.71 1.94 4.22
CA LEU A 56 2.89 2.63 3.23
C LEU A 56 2.26 3.89 3.83
N GLY A 57 1.79 3.81 5.07
CA GLY A 57 1.26 4.96 5.81
C GLY A 57 2.31 6.05 6.00
N VAL A 58 3.52 5.67 6.43
CA VAL A 58 4.65 6.61 6.56
C VAL A 58 5.02 7.22 5.20
N ALA A 59 5.13 6.41 4.15
CA ALA A 59 5.47 6.89 2.80
C ALA A 59 4.46 7.92 2.27
N ASN A 60 3.17 7.69 2.52
CA ASN A 60 2.11 8.63 2.13
C ASN A 60 2.25 9.96 2.88
N VAL A 61 2.46 9.90 4.20
CA VAL A 61 2.64 11.09 5.03
C VAL A 61 3.86 11.89 4.59
N LEU A 62 4.96 11.22 4.29
CA LEU A 62 6.21 11.85 3.87
C LEU A 62 6.01 12.73 2.63
N ILE A 63 5.29 12.26 1.60
CA ILE A 63 5.01 13.07 0.40
C ILE A 63 4.25 14.36 0.73
N GLU A 64 3.40 14.35 1.75
CA GLU A 64 2.63 15.54 2.14
C GLU A 64 3.45 16.52 3.00
N VAL A 65 4.37 16.03 3.86
CA VAL A 65 5.19 16.91 4.72
C VAL A 65 6.46 17.42 4.04
N LEU A 66 7.00 16.69 3.06
CA LEU A 66 8.23 17.05 2.35
C LEU A 66 8.22 18.44 1.69
N PRO A 67 7.14 18.87 1.01
CA PRO A 67 7.01 20.21 0.44
C PRO A 67 7.34 21.36 1.42
N LEU A 68 7.04 21.17 2.71
CA LEU A 68 7.27 22.19 3.74
C LEU A 68 8.75 22.40 4.05
N ARG A 69 9.60 21.40 3.80
CA ARG A 69 11.04 21.44 4.11
C ARG A 69 11.89 21.63 2.87
N VAL A 70 11.50 21.00 1.76
CA VAL A 70 12.31 20.92 0.52
C VAL A 70 11.83 21.93 -0.54
N MET A 71 10.73 22.67 -0.29
CA MET A 71 10.14 23.64 -1.23
C MET A 71 9.85 23.04 -2.62
N THR A 72 9.29 21.83 -2.60
CA THR A 72 8.92 21.04 -3.80
C THR A 72 7.40 20.92 -3.90
N ASP A 73 6.87 20.67 -5.10
CA ASP A 73 5.46 20.32 -5.25
C ASP A 73 5.25 18.84 -4.91
N PRO A 74 4.12 18.43 -4.29
CA PRO A 74 3.83 17.00 -4.07
C PRO A 74 3.92 16.13 -5.33
N GLY A 75 3.63 16.71 -6.50
CA GLY A 75 3.73 16.03 -7.80
C GLY A 75 5.15 15.79 -8.29
N ASP A 76 6.15 16.48 -7.74
CA ASP A 76 7.56 16.38 -8.15
C ASP A 76 8.31 15.21 -7.47
N LEU A 77 7.69 14.62 -6.44
CA LEU A 77 8.22 13.51 -5.66
C LEU A 77 7.40 12.25 -5.84
N GLY A 78 8.08 11.12 -5.93
CA GLY A 78 7.49 9.79 -5.88
C GLY A 78 7.84 9.10 -4.58
N ALA A 79 6.87 8.37 -4.01
CA ALA A 79 7.12 7.46 -2.90
C ALA A 79 6.67 6.04 -3.26
N THR A 80 7.50 5.05 -3.00
CA THR A 80 7.13 3.65 -3.14
C THR A 80 7.65 2.84 -1.96
N VAL A 81 6.91 1.80 -1.59
CA VAL A 81 7.37 0.81 -0.63
C VAL A 81 7.64 -0.46 -1.40
N ASP A 82 8.88 -0.93 -1.36
CA ASP A 82 9.31 -2.09 -2.11
C ASP A 82 10.15 -3.04 -1.24
N LEU A 83 10.12 -4.31 -1.62
CA LEU A 83 10.90 -5.40 -1.06
C LEU A 83 11.98 -5.88 -2.05
N ALA A 84 11.74 -5.74 -3.36
CA ALA A 84 12.57 -6.38 -4.39
C ALA A 84 13.99 -5.80 -4.46
N ASN A 85 14.13 -4.48 -4.28
CA ASN A 85 15.43 -3.82 -4.42
C ASN A 85 16.43 -4.15 -3.30
N THR A 86 15.95 -4.34 -2.07
CA THR A 86 16.82 -4.46 -0.87
C THR A 86 16.69 -5.80 -0.15
N GLY A 87 15.72 -6.64 -0.54
CA GLY A 87 15.43 -7.92 0.12
C GLY A 87 14.69 -7.78 1.45
N ARG A 88 14.40 -6.54 1.89
CA ARG A 88 13.55 -6.21 3.05
C ARG A 88 12.65 -5.03 2.71
N PRO A 89 11.46 -4.91 3.32
CA PRO A 89 10.59 -3.76 3.07
C PRO A 89 11.31 -2.45 3.35
N ALA A 90 11.33 -1.55 2.38
CA ALA A 90 11.97 -0.24 2.49
C ALA A 90 11.09 0.83 1.81
N ILE A 91 11.16 2.05 2.35
CA ILE A 91 10.53 3.23 1.76
C ILE A 91 11.55 3.86 0.82
N PHE A 92 11.14 4.14 -0.41
CA PHE A 92 11.91 4.88 -1.40
C PHE A 92 11.20 6.18 -1.73
N LEU A 93 11.93 7.28 -1.63
CA LEU A 93 11.52 8.62 -2.03
C LEU A 93 12.43 9.05 -3.19
N TYR A 94 11.86 9.38 -4.35
CA TYR A 94 12.64 9.67 -5.55
C TYR A 94 12.13 10.90 -6.27
N ASP A 95 13.05 11.56 -6.99
CA ASP A 95 12.72 12.72 -7.81
C ASP A 95 12.02 12.24 -9.08
N LYS A 96 10.84 12.78 -9.41
CA LYS A 96 10.14 12.50 -10.68
C LYS A 96 10.72 13.27 -11.87
N TYR A 97 12.06 13.34 -11.92
CA TYR A 97 12.82 14.07 -12.93
C TYR A 97 14.01 13.23 -13.41
N PRO A 98 14.24 13.12 -14.73
CA PRO A 98 15.41 12.43 -15.26
C PRO A 98 16.72 13.04 -14.73
N GLY A 99 17.60 12.20 -14.22
CA GLY A 99 18.88 12.58 -13.63
C GLY A 99 18.80 13.09 -12.17
N GLY A 100 17.60 13.28 -11.62
CA GLY A 100 17.40 13.89 -10.31
C GLY A 100 17.67 15.40 -10.31
N VAL A 101 16.92 16.14 -9.50
CA VAL A 101 17.08 17.59 -9.32
C VAL A 101 17.64 17.96 -7.94
N GLY A 102 17.79 16.96 -7.07
CA GLY A 102 18.44 17.10 -5.77
C GLY A 102 17.48 17.05 -4.59
N PHE A 103 16.20 16.72 -4.79
CA PHE A 103 15.27 16.58 -3.66
C PHE A 103 15.66 15.38 -2.79
N ALA A 104 15.97 14.23 -3.39
CA ALA A 104 16.50 13.07 -2.69
C ALA A 104 17.70 13.39 -1.79
N GLN A 105 18.65 14.22 -2.27
CA GLN A 105 19.79 14.66 -1.47
C GLN A 105 19.35 15.55 -0.31
N ARG A 106 18.45 16.52 -0.58
CA ARG A 106 17.94 17.41 0.46
C ARG A 106 17.16 16.67 1.55
N ILE A 107 16.41 15.64 1.17
CA ILE A 107 15.70 14.74 2.07
C ILE A 107 16.69 14.03 2.99
N TYR A 108 17.78 13.51 2.43
CA TYR A 108 18.83 12.85 3.21
C TYR A 108 19.44 13.79 4.27
N GLU A 109 19.70 15.05 3.92
CA GLU A 109 20.25 16.05 4.84
C GLU A 109 19.30 16.44 5.98
N MET A 110 17.99 16.37 5.75
CA MET A 110 16.95 16.82 6.70
C MET A 110 16.06 15.68 7.21
N VAL A 111 16.52 14.43 7.09
CA VAL A 111 15.68 13.25 7.31
C VAL A 111 15.02 13.25 8.68
N GLU A 112 15.75 13.60 9.74
CA GLU A 112 15.24 13.60 11.10
C GLU A 112 14.10 14.61 11.29
N GLU A 113 14.27 15.84 10.80
CA GLU A 113 13.25 16.89 10.87
C GLU A 113 11.97 16.51 10.12
N ILE A 114 12.13 15.89 8.94
CA ILE A 114 11.02 15.44 8.10
C ILE A 114 10.22 14.34 8.82
N PHE A 115 10.90 13.37 9.43
CA PHE A 115 10.26 12.27 10.14
C PHE A 115 9.58 12.74 11.43
N GLN A 116 10.16 13.73 12.13
CA GLN A 116 9.50 14.37 13.27
C GLN A 116 8.20 15.08 12.86
N ASP A 117 8.18 15.76 11.72
CA ASP A 117 6.97 16.42 11.22
C ASP A 117 5.91 15.42 10.77
N ALA A 118 6.33 14.31 10.14
CA ALA A 118 5.45 13.18 9.85
C ALA A 118 4.81 12.61 11.12
N LEU A 119 5.61 12.40 12.18
CA LEU A 119 5.12 11.91 13.47
C LEU A 119 4.10 12.89 14.07
N LYS A 120 4.40 14.19 14.08
CA LYS A 120 3.47 15.22 14.59
C LYS A 120 2.14 15.20 13.84
N LEU A 121 2.16 15.07 12.51
CA LEU A 121 0.94 15.02 11.70
C LEU A 121 0.07 13.81 12.06
N ILE A 122 0.68 12.62 12.13
CA ILE A 122 -0.05 11.39 12.44
C ILE A 122 -0.59 11.41 13.87
N ALA A 123 0.23 11.86 14.83
CA ALA A 123 -0.14 11.93 16.24
C ALA A 123 -1.22 12.97 16.54
N ALA A 124 -1.23 14.11 15.82
CA ALA A 124 -2.25 15.15 15.98
C ALA A 124 -3.63 14.75 15.42
N CYS A 125 -3.68 13.79 14.49
CA CYS A 125 -4.93 13.34 13.91
C CYS A 125 -5.78 12.56 14.93
N THR A 126 -7.08 12.83 14.99
CA THR A 126 -8.03 12.22 15.95
C THR A 126 -8.59 10.87 15.50
N CYS A 127 -8.22 10.38 14.31
CA CYS A 127 -8.70 9.09 13.80
C CYS A 127 -8.12 7.90 14.58
N GLU A 128 -8.85 6.77 14.57
CA GLU A 128 -8.48 5.56 15.31
C GLU A 128 -7.52 4.69 14.49
N ASP A 129 -7.95 4.20 13.34
CA ASP A 129 -7.20 3.23 12.52
C ASP A 129 -6.37 3.87 11.40
N GLY A 130 -6.70 5.12 11.03
CA GLY A 130 -6.12 5.83 9.89
C GLY A 130 -7.19 6.54 9.05
N CYS A 131 -6.83 7.63 8.37
CA CYS A 131 -7.72 8.34 7.45
C CYS A 131 -6.92 8.97 6.30
N PRO A 132 -7.59 9.46 5.23
CA PRO A 132 -6.94 10.15 4.12
C PRO A 132 -6.19 11.43 4.53
N SER A 133 -6.47 11.98 5.71
CA SER A 133 -5.79 13.18 6.22
C SER A 133 -4.51 12.90 7.00
N CYS A 134 -4.24 11.64 7.37
CA CYS A 134 -3.01 11.26 8.06
C CYS A 134 -2.20 10.26 7.23
N VAL A 135 -2.47 8.96 7.35
CA VAL A 135 -1.70 7.88 6.72
C VAL A 135 -2.20 7.49 5.33
N GLY A 136 -3.37 7.95 4.93
CA GLY A 136 -3.85 7.78 3.56
C GLY A 136 -3.17 8.75 2.58
N SER A 137 -3.18 8.40 1.30
CA SER A 137 -2.75 9.29 0.22
C SER A 137 -3.99 9.64 -0.62
N PRO A 138 -4.56 10.84 -0.46
CA PRO A 138 -5.62 11.29 -1.34
C PRO A 138 -5.00 11.55 -2.73
N VAL A 139 -5.39 10.79 -3.75
CA VAL A 139 -4.94 11.06 -5.12
C VAL A 139 -5.55 12.40 -5.58
N PRO A 140 -4.76 13.45 -5.81
CA PRO A 140 -5.32 14.73 -6.22
C PRO A 140 -5.90 14.64 -7.64
N PRO A 141 -6.89 15.47 -8.00
CA PRO A 141 -7.58 15.38 -9.29
C PRO A 141 -6.66 15.44 -10.52
N PHE A 142 -5.55 16.18 -10.42
CA PHE A 142 -4.58 16.31 -11.51
C PHE A 142 -3.69 15.08 -11.70
N SER A 143 -3.53 14.23 -10.68
CA SER A 143 -2.70 13.01 -10.74
C SER A 143 -3.48 11.75 -11.09
N GLN A 144 -4.79 11.85 -11.39
CA GLN A 144 -5.61 10.69 -11.78
C GLN A 144 -5.16 10.02 -13.08
N LEU A 145 -4.42 10.75 -13.92
CA LEU A 145 -3.88 10.27 -15.20
C LEU A 145 -2.39 9.94 -15.12
N ASP A 146 -1.74 10.17 -13.99
CA ASP A 146 -0.33 9.86 -13.80
C ASP A 146 -0.16 8.33 -13.64
N PRO A 147 0.51 7.63 -14.56
CA PRO A 147 0.73 6.20 -14.48
C PRO A 147 1.58 5.79 -13.27
N GLU A 148 2.37 6.70 -12.69
CA GLU A 148 3.15 6.45 -11.48
C GLU A 148 2.32 6.62 -10.20
N THR A 149 1.20 7.34 -10.28
CA THR A 149 0.29 7.53 -9.16
C THR A 149 -0.71 6.38 -9.12
N THR A 150 -0.29 5.25 -8.52
CA THR A 150 -1.18 4.10 -8.31
C THR A 150 -2.31 4.47 -7.33
N PRO A 151 -3.59 4.15 -7.61
CA PRO A 151 -4.67 4.34 -6.66
C PRO A 151 -4.36 3.54 -5.37
N ARG A 152 -3.97 4.24 -4.31
CA ARG A 152 -3.72 3.62 -2.99
C ARG A 152 -5.06 3.39 -2.31
N GLY A 153 -5.75 2.34 -2.76
CA GLY A 153 -7.17 2.13 -2.47
C GLY A 153 -7.49 1.76 -1.02
N ARG A 154 -6.52 1.28 -0.24
CA ARG A 154 -6.69 0.98 1.19
C ARG A 154 -5.98 2.03 2.04
N ILE A 155 -6.69 2.54 3.04
CA ILE A 155 -6.09 3.41 4.06
C ILE A 155 -5.14 2.55 4.92
N PRO A 156 -3.84 2.89 4.98
CA PRO A 156 -2.89 2.12 5.76
C PRO A 156 -3.10 2.27 7.27
N ASP A 157 -2.43 1.43 8.04
CA ASP A 157 -2.56 1.34 9.50
C ASP A 157 -1.80 2.46 10.22
N LYS A 158 -2.54 3.31 10.94
CA LYS A 158 -2.00 4.42 11.74
C LYS A 158 -1.08 3.96 12.86
N GLU A 159 -1.47 2.92 13.61
CA GLU A 159 -0.70 2.51 14.79
C GLU A 159 0.62 1.87 14.36
N ALA A 160 0.62 1.11 13.27
CA ALA A 160 1.84 0.56 12.68
C ALA A 160 2.80 1.68 12.24
N ALA A 161 2.29 2.75 11.61
CA ALA A 161 3.10 3.90 11.22
C ALA A 161 3.73 4.62 12.43
N LEU A 162 2.98 4.78 13.54
CA LEU A 162 3.50 5.37 14.77
C LEU A 162 4.62 4.53 15.41
N VAL A 163 4.45 3.20 15.48
CA VAL A 163 5.52 2.30 15.98
C VAL A 163 6.80 2.47 15.14
N ILE A 164 6.66 2.49 13.81
CA ILE A 164 7.80 2.67 12.90
C ILE A 164 8.49 4.01 13.13
N LEU A 165 7.73 5.12 13.20
CA LEU A 165 8.32 6.44 13.39
C LEU A 165 8.99 6.62 14.75
N HIS A 166 8.43 6.04 15.82
CA HIS A 166 9.05 6.06 17.15
C HIS A 166 10.39 5.32 17.17
N ASP A 167 10.47 4.15 16.53
CA ASP A 167 11.71 3.37 16.42
C ASP A 167 12.76 4.11 15.60
N LEU A 168 12.38 4.65 14.43
CA LEU A 168 13.29 5.37 13.55
C LEU A 168 13.83 6.68 14.13
N LEU A 169 13.06 7.34 15.00
CA LEU A 169 13.48 8.55 15.70
C LEU A 169 14.15 8.26 17.05
N GLU A 170 14.41 6.98 17.36
CA GLU A 170 15.01 6.53 18.62
C GLU A 170 14.27 7.04 19.87
N MET A 171 12.95 7.16 19.76
CA MET A 171 12.07 7.62 20.84
C MET A 171 11.62 6.45 21.73
N GLU A 172 10.92 6.77 22.82
CA GLU A 172 10.27 5.75 23.64
C GLU A 172 9.33 4.87 22.79
N PRO A 173 9.38 3.53 22.92
CA PRO A 173 8.57 2.63 22.10
C PRO A 173 7.07 2.93 22.22
N TYR A 174 6.43 3.19 21.08
CA TYR A 174 4.98 3.39 21.04
C TYR A 174 4.26 2.05 21.22
N ILE A 175 3.34 1.99 22.18
CA ILE A 175 2.48 0.83 22.42
C ILE A 175 1.13 1.08 21.73
N PRO A 176 0.72 0.26 20.74
CA PRO A 176 -0.59 0.34 20.13
C PRO A 176 -1.71 0.27 21.18
N LYS A 177 -2.69 1.16 21.09
CA LYS A 177 -3.77 1.28 22.08
C LYS A 177 -4.84 0.22 21.88
N ARG A 178 -4.98 -0.31 20.66
CA ARG A 178 -6.04 -1.26 20.29
C ARG A 178 -5.49 -2.39 19.44
N PRO A 179 -6.12 -3.56 19.42
CA PRO A 179 -5.83 -4.59 18.43
C PRO A 179 -6.30 -4.14 17.05
N LYS A 180 -5.62 -4.60 15.99
CA LYS A 180 -5.98 -4.28 14.60
C LYS A 180 -7.37 -4.84 14.31
N ARG A 181 -8.26 -4.00 13.75
CA ARG A 181 -9.55 -4.46 13.25
C ARG A 181 -9.26 -5.31 12.00
N GLU A 182 -9.53 -6.61 12.05
CA GLU A 182 -9.52 -7.42 10.83
C GLU A 182 -10.62 -6.89 9.91
N LEU A 183 -10.23 -6.14 8.87
CA LEU A 183 -11.16 -5.88 7.77
C LEU A 183 -11.39 -7.23 7.09
N SER A 184 -12.60 -7.76 7.27
CA SER A 184 -13.12 -8.87 6.50
C SER A 184 -12.76 -8.64 5.02
N SER A 185 -12.20 -9.67 4.41
CA SER A 185 -11.79 -9.68 3.01
C SER A 185 -13.01 -9.53 2.09
N ALA A 186 -13.51 -8.30 1.88
CA ALA A 186 -14.53 -7.99 0.88
C ALA A 186 -14.65 -6.48 0.64
N GLY A 187 -14.81 -6.10 -0.64
CA GLY A 187 -15.27 -4.77 -1.08
C GLY A 187 -14.18 -3.99 -1.81
N GLY A 188 -14.16 -3.89 -3.15
CA GLY A 188 -15.34 -3.82 -4.00
C GLY A 188 -16.06 -2.50 -3.73
N GLU A 189 -15.93 -1.56 -4.67
CA GLU A 189 -16.53 -0.24 -4.65
C GLU A 189 -17.99 -0.25 -4.17
N THR A 190 -18.32 0.50 -3.12
CA THR A 190 -19.68 1.05 -2.98
C THR A 190 -19.69 2.36 -2.20
N ARG A 191 -20.34 3.32 -2.84
CA ARG A 191 -20.70 4.65 -2.34
C ARG A 191 -21.60 4.51 -1.11
N GLY A 192 -21.44 5.46 -0.19
CA GLY A 192 -22.14 5.44 1.09
C GLY A 192 -23.66 5.56 0.99
N GLU A 193 -24.30 5.05 2.03
CA GLU A 193 -25.51 5.59 2.64
C GLU A 193 -25.54 5.07 4.09
N ALA A 194 -25.82 5.97 5.02
CA ALA A 194 -25.99 5.66 6.43
C ALA A 194 -27.26 4.82 6.63
N GLY A 195 -27.15 3.68 7.30
CA GLY A 195 -28.28 2.85 7.70
C GLY A 195 -27.86 1.84 8.75
N SER A 196 -28.48 1.92 9.93
CA SER A 196 -28.46 0.90 10.97
C SER A 196 -29.00 -0.44 10.44
N GLY A 197 -28.27 -1.55 10.62
CA GLY A 197 -28.76 -2.87 10.28
C GLY A 197 -27.77 -3.98 10.63
N GLU A 198 -28.21 -4.84 11.54
CA GLU A 198 -27.90 -6.25 11.83
C GLU A 198 -26.56 -6.86 11.34
N GLU A 199 -25.89 -7.53 12.29
CA GLU A 199 -24.73 -8.38 12.08
C GLU A 199 -25.04 -9.48 11.05
N ASP A 200 -24.51 -9.33 9.83
CA ASP A 200 -24.58 -10.35 8.78
C ASP A 200 -23.63 -11.51 9.15
N GLU A 201 -24.16 -12.45 9.94
CA GLU A 201 -23.50 -13.70 10.30
C GLU A 201 -23.18 -14.47 9.01
N ALA A 202 -21.90 -14.82 8.80
CA ALA A 202 -21.48 -15.55 7.60
C ALA A 202 -22.36 -16.80 7.44
N PRO A 203 -22.93 -17.05 6.24
CA PRO A 203 -23.86 -18.14 6.06
C PRO A 203 -23.19 -19.45 6.49
N PRO A 204 -23.90 -20.31 7.24
CA PRO A 204 -23.30 -21.53 7.77
C PRO A 204 -22.67 -22.32 6.63
N PHE A 205 -21.43 -22.76 6.83
CA PHE A 205 -20.73 -23.59 5.86
C PHE A 205 -21.50 -24.90 5.68
N ILE A 206 -22.26 -25.01 4.60
CA ILE A 206 -22.94 -26.26 4.22
C ILE A 206 -21.90 -27.10 3.46
N PRO A 207 -21.38 -28.18 4.05
CA PRO A 207 -20.44 -29.04 3.35
C PRO A 207 -21.10 -29.63 2.10
N LEU A 208 -20.34 -29.64 1.00
CA LEU A 208 -20.80 -30.23 -0.26
C LEU A 208 -21.09 -31.73 -0.05
N PRO A 209 -22.10 -32.30 -0.72
CA PRO A 209 -22.34 -33.74 -0.69
C PRO A 209 -21.07 -34.53 -1.05
N GLU A 210 -20.77 -35.61 -0.32
CA GLU A 210 -19.49 -36.37 -0.42
C GLU A 210 -19.14 -36.81 -1.87
N LYS A 211 -20.16 -37.10 -2.69
CA LYS A 211 -19.99 -37.45 -4.11
C LYS A 211 -19.45 -36.29 -4.96
N ILE A 212 -19.83 -35.06 -4.64
CA ILE A 212 -19.39 -33.84 -5.34
C ILE A 212 -17.98 -33.48 -4.86
N GLU A 213 -17.74 -33.54 -3.55
CA GLU A 213 -16.44 -33.21 -2.97
C GLU A 213 -15.33 -34.16 -3.45
N SER A 214 -15.60 -35.46 -3.47
CA SER A 214 -14.66 -36.47 -4.00
C SER A 214 -14.36 -36.27 -5.49
N ARG A 215 -15.34 -35.83 -6.29
CA ARG A 215 -15.16 -35.52 -7.72
C ARG A 215 -14.28 -34.29 -7.91
N ILE A 216 -14.50 -33.23 -7.14
CA ILE A 216 -13.71 -31.98 -7.18
C ILE A 216 -12.26 -32.26 -6.75
N ARG A 217 -12.04 -33.01 -5.66
CA ARG A 217 -10.69 -33.41 -5.22
C ARG A 217 -9.94 -34.21 -6.29
N ARG A 218 -10.63 -35.07 -7.03
CA ARG A 218 -10.04 -35.84 -8.15
C ARG A 218 -9.67 -34.94 -9.33
N GLN A 219 -10.50 -33.95 -9.65
CA GLN A 219 -10.22 -32.97 -10.69
C GLN A 219 -9.05 -32.05 -10.33
N LEU A 220 -8.96 -31.60 -9.07
CA LEU A 220 -7.86 -30.79 -8.58
C LEU A 220 -6.53 -31.53 -8.61
N LYS A 221 -6.50 -32.81 -8.19
CA LYS A 221 -5.29 -33.66 -8.33
C LYS A 221 -4.86 -33.79 -9.79
N GLY A 222 -5.79 -34.04 -10.71
CA GLY A 222 -5.47 -34.13 -12.14
C GLY A 222 -4.96 -32.82 -12.74
N LEU A 223 -5.43 -31.66 -12.24
CA LEU A 223 -4.92 -30.35 -12.64
C LEU A 223 -3.52 -30.10 -12.06
N GLN A 224 -3.29 -30.45 -10.80
CA GLN A 224 -1.98 -30.33 -10.15
C GLN A 224 -0.92 -31.19 -10.86
N GLU A 225 -1.24 -32.45 -11.16
CA GLU A 225 -0.36 -33.36 -11.91
C GLU A 225 -0.05 -32.86 -13.33
N LYS A 226 -1.03 -32.24 -14.01
CA LYS A 226 -0.82 -31.60 -15.31
C LYS A 226 0.06 -30.36 -15.21
N THR A 227 -0.11 -29.57 -14.15
CA THR A 227 0.68 -28.35 -13.91
C THR A 227 2.12 -28.72 -13.58
N GLU A 228 2.35 -29.82 -12.86
CA GLU A 228 3.67 -30.32 -12.48
C GLU A 228 4.40 -30.98 -13.67
N LYS A 229 3.69 -31.70 -14.55
CA LYS A 229 4.24 -32.21 -15.82
C LYS A 229 4.61 -31.10 -16.80
N MET A 230 3.94 -29.95 -16.76
CA MET A 230 4.23 -28.81 -17.64
C MET A 230 5.40 -27.96 -17.14
N ARG A 231 5.84 -28.16 -15.89
CA ARG A 231 7.00 -27.50 -15.27
C ARG A 231 8.30 -28.30 -15.40
N ARG A 232 8.26 -29.54 -15.88
CA ARG A 232 9.42 -30.40 -16.19
C ARG A 232 9.68 -30.40 -17.69
#